data_AF-A0A7Y3AMG8-F1
#
_entry.id   AF-A0A7Y3AMG8-F1
#
_cell.length_a   1.000
_cell.length_b   1.000
_cell.length_c   1.000
_cell.angle_alpha   90.00
_cell.angle_beta   90.00
_cell.angle_gamma   90.00
#
_symmetry.space_group_name_H-M   'P 1'
#
loop_
_entity.id
_entity.type
_entity.pdbx_description
1 polymer ?
#
loop_
_entity_poly.entity_id
_entity_poly.type
_entity_poly.pdbx_seq_one_letter_code
_entity_poly.pdbx_strand_id
1 'polypeptide(L)'
;MHMKHFLTAGCARQTSLTNFVLLIATLLVCAPALVFAQITPAKESLSDLYPGKAYSPYAQRSFPDRVFWGDTHLHTGLSMDAGLFGARLGLEDAYRFARGEEVMASSGQPARLGRPLDWLVIADHSDGMGFFNAMAAGQPDIIKYKQGKRWAAGLAKGGDASVAAALDLITTFSQGKINPDMMAEYSPGGKTYNSIWEKVVDAAERFNDPGKFTTIIGFEWTSLVAGNNLHRNVLFRDDADKAGQVVPFTTQAPVGSTDPLDLYQYLEDYEKKTGGKALALAHNGNLSNGIMFPVDKQYTGRKLDADYVEKRARWEWMYEITQIKGDGEAHPLL
;
A
#
# COMPACT_ATOMS: atom_id res chain seq x y z
N MET A 1 43.91 -32.97 13.22
CA MET A 1 45.14 -33.76 13.00
C MET A 1 44.71 -35.15 12.56
N HIS A 2 45.27 -35.67 11.45
CA HIS A 2 44.90 -36.96 10.81
C HIS A 2 43.43 -37.08 10.32
N MET A 3 43.08 -38.03 9.44
CA MET A 3 43.61 -38.39 8.10
C MET A 3 42.57 -39.32 7.41
N LYS A 4 42.33 -39.19 6.08
CA LYS A 4 42.74 -40.11 4.98
C LYS A 4 42.45 -41.61 5.22
N HIS A 5 41.99 -42.42 4.26
CA HIS A 5 41.82 -42.29 2.79
C HIS A 5 40.66 -43.22 2.29
N PHE A 6 40.44 -43.74 1.07
CA PHE A 6 41.14 -43.94 -0.24
C PHE A 6 40.01 -44.09 -1.33
N LEU A 7 40.13 -43.58 -2.58
CA LEU A 7 40.51 -44.26 -3.86
C LEU A 7 39.53 -45.34 -4.45
N THR A 8 39.36 -45.58 -5.77
CA THR A 8 39.46 -44.83 -7.08
C THR A 8 39.19 -45.76 -8.29
N ALA A 9 39.07 -45.17 -9.51
CA ALA A 9 39.39 -45.73 -10.85
C ALA A 9 38.36 -46.72 -11.49
N GLY A 10 38.32 -46.92 -12.82
CA GLY A 10 39.02 -46.32 -13.98
C GLY A 10 38.22 -46.66 -15.28
N CYS A 11 38.29 -45.99 -16.44
CA CYS A 11 39.36 -45.39 -17.27
C CYS A 11 39.89 -46.29 -18.42
N ALA A 12 39.33 -46.12 -19.64
CA ALA A 12 39.89 -46.43 -20.98
C ALA A 12 39.06 -45.65 -22.03
N ARG A 13 39.54 -45.00 -23.12
CA ARG A 13 40.39 -45.40 -24.28
C ARG A 13 39.73 -46.51 -25.13
N GLN A 14 39.61 -46.47 -26.47
CA GLN A 14 40.03 -45.59 -27.60
C GLN A 14 39.06 -45.89 -28.83
N THR A 15 39.15 -45.47 -30.11
CA THR A 15 40.16 -44.84 -31.00
C THR A 15 39.52 -44.21 -32.28
N SER A 16 40.28 -43.40 -33.04
CA SER A 16 40.20 -43.17 -34.51
C SER A 16 39.23 -42.14 -35.15
N LEU A 17 39.62 -41.67 -36.34
CA LEU A 17 38.94 -40.77 -37.28
C LEU A 17 38.27 -41.57 -38.42
N THR A 18 37.21 -41.05 -39.08
CA THR A 18 37.25 -40.49 -40.48
C THR A 18 35.86 -40.12 -41.05
N ASN A 19 35.83 -39.00 -41.78
CA ASN A 19 35.01 -38.61 -42.96
C ASN A 19 33.46 -38.74 -43.02
N PHE A 20 32.83 -37.60 -43.40
CA PHE A 20 31.62 -37.42 -44.24
C PHE A 20 30.34 -38.23 -43.92
N VAL A 21 29.19 -37.59 -43.71
CA VAL A 21 28.40 -36.95 -44.79
C VAL A 21 27.64 -35.71 -44.30
N LEU A 22 27.29 -34.82 -45.23
CA LEU A 22 26.52 -33.59 -45.01
C LEU A 22 25.04 -33.87 -44.72
N LEU A 23 24.46 -33.26 -43.68
CA LEU A 23 23.02 -33.04 -43.60
C LEU A 23 22.73 -31.66 -42.98
N ILE A 24 21.91 -30.86 -43.65
CA ILE A 24 21.57 -29.49 -43.24
C ILE A 24 20.23 -29.53 -42.49
N ALA A 25 20.21 -29.07 -41.24
CA ALA A 25 18.99 -28.89 -40.45
C ALA A 25 19.08 -27.60 -39.60
N THR A 26 18.58 -26.51 -40.18
CA THR A 26 18.16 -25.25 -39.55
C THR A 26 18.43 -25.06 -38.05
N LEU A 27 19.51 -24.34 -37.72
CA LEU A 27 19.56 -23.55 -36.50
C LEU A 27 18.60 -22.35 -36.65
N LEU A 28 17.50 -22.34 -35.90
CA LEU A 28 16.76 -21.10 -35.65
C LEU A 28 17.63 -20.21 -34.76
N VAL A 29 18.20 -19.16 -35.35
CA VAL A 29 18.80 -18.07 -34.57
C VAL A 29 17.65 -17.24 -34.00
N CYS A 30 17.19 -17.59 -32.81
CA CYS A 30 16.39 -16.70 -31.98
C CYS A 30 17.26 -15.51 -31.56
N ALA A 31 17.36 -14.51 -32.42
CA ALA A 31 17.89 -13.21 -32.04
C ALA A 31 17.03 -12.67 -30.88
N PRO A 32 17.64 -12.19 -29.78
CA PRO A 32 16.88 -11.59 -28.71
C PRO A 32 16.24 -10.30 -29.26
N ALA A 33 14.91 -10.32 -29.42
CA ALA A 33 14.15 -9.13 -29.73
C ALA A 33 14.27 -8.18 -28.53
N LEU A 34 15.17 -7.20 -28.64
CA LEU A 34 15.25 -6.07 -27.72
C LEU A 34 13.98 -5.25 -27.86
N VAL A 35 12.96 -5.59 -27.07
CA VAL A 35 11.69 -4.84 -26.97
C VAL A 35 11.98 -3.53 -26.24
N PHE A 36 12.62 -2.60 -26.94
CA PHE A 36 12.65 -1.22 -26.54
C PHE A 36 11.22 -0.68 -26.63
N ALA A 37 10.60 -0.46 -25.48
CA ALA A 37 9.35 0.29 -25.34
C ALA A 37 9.59 1.80 -25.57
N GLN A 38 10.22 2.14 -26.69
CA GLN A 38 10.37 3.52 -27.14
C GLN A 38 9.11 3.95 -27.88
N ILE A 39 8.24 4.66 -27.17
CA ILE A 39 7.39 5.66 -27.81
C ILE A 39 8.33 6.75 -28.33
N THR A 40 8.79 6.63 -29.58
CA THR A 40 9.48 7.72 -30.27
C THR A 40 8.43 8.79 -30.59
N PRO A 41 8.48 9.99 -29.98
CA PRO A 41 7.49 11.02 -30.26
C PRO A 41 7.59 11.45 -31.73
N ALA A 42 6.46 11.45 -32.43
CA ALA A 42 6.39 11.90 -33.81
C ALA A 42 6.68 13.41 -33.88
N LYS A 43 7.23 13.88 -35.00
CA LYS A 43 7.47 15.32 -35.20
C LYS A 43 6.14 16.09 -35.22
N GLU A 44 5.14 15.43 -35.77
CA GLU A 44 3.74 15.84 -35.91
C GLU A 44 3.05 15.94 -34.53
N SER A 45 3.39 15.07 -33.57
CA SER A 45 2.85 15.17 -32.19
C SER A 45 3.50 16.28 -31.36
N LEU A 46 4.55 16.92 -31.89
CA LEU A 46 5.26 18.03 -31.24
C LEU A 46 5.05 19.38 -31.93
N SER A 47 4.68 19.42 -33.21
CA SER A 47 4.46 20.68 -33.95
C SER A 47 3.33 21.52 -33.35
N ASP A 48 2.26 20.87 -32.90
CA ASP A 48 1.05 21.55 -32.42
C ASP A 48 1.23 22.10 -30.99
N LEU A 49 2.15 21.51 -30.22
CA LEU A 49 2.55 21.97 -28.88
C LEU A 49 3.61 23.08 -28.91
N TYR A 50 4.25 23.31 -30.06
CA TYR A 50 5.30 24.32 -30.25
C TYR A 50 5.03 25.16 -31.51
N PRO A 51 4.14 26.17 -31.46
CA PRO A 51 3.69 26.96 -32.62
C PRO A 51 4.76 27.88 -33.27
N GLY A 52 6.05 27.68 -32.97
CA GLY A 52 7.16 28.04 -33.86
C GLY A 52 7.50 29.52 -34.05
N LYS A 53 6.85 30.46 -33.34
CA LYS A 53 7.11 31.92 -33.46
C LYS A 53 7.17 32.70 -32.13
N ALA A 54 7.55 32.05 -31.02
CA ALA A 54 7.82 32.73 -29.76
C ALA A 54 9.33 33.03 -29.59
N TYR A 55 9.68 34.27 -29.27
CA TYR A 55 11.07 34.65 -28.92
C TYR A 55 11.54 34.00 -27.61
N SER A 56 10.61 33.72 -26.69
CA SER A 56 10.86 32.90 -25.50
C SER A 56 10.38 31.46 -25.74
N PRO A 57 11.27 30.44 -25.73
CA PRO A 57 10.89 29.02 -25.88
C PRO A 57 10.21 28.42 -24.62
N TYR A 58 9.86 29.28 -23.66
CA TYR A 58 9.09 28.95 -22.45
C TYR A 58 7.70 29.59 -22.44
N ALA A 59 7.45 30.58 -23.30
CA ALA A 59 6.12 31.17 -23.43
C ALA A 59 5.13 30.18 -24.06
N GLN A 60 3.88 30.18 -23.61
CA GLN A 60 2.78 29.38 -24.15
C GLN A 60 2.97 27.85 -24.09
N ARG A 61 3.90 27.32 -23.27
CA ARG A 61 3.93 25.89 -22.94
C ARG A 61 2.65 25.52 -22.18
N SER A 62 1.90 24.56 -22.71
CA SER A 62 0.62 24.07 -22.16
C SER A 62 0.65 22.57 -21.80
N PHE A 63 1.78 21.90 -22.01
CA PHE A 63 2.03 20.49 -21.68
C PHE A 63 2.86 20.38 -20.39
N PRO A 64 2.70 19.30 -19.59
CA PRO A 64 3.59 19.03 -18.45
C PRO A 64 5.01 18.69 -18.91
N ASP A 65 6.03 19.34 -18.32
CA ASP A 65 7.46 19.04 -18.56
C ASP A 65 8.23 18.57 -17.30
N ARG A 66 7.51 18.27 -16.20
CA ARG A 66 8.04 17.66 -14.97
C ARG A 66 7.36 16.33 -14.68
N VAL A 67 8.15 15.30 -14.33
CA VAL A 67 7.66 14.03 -13.79
C VAL A 67 7.90 14.02 -12.28
N PHE A 68 6.82 13.96 -11.51
CA PHE A 68 6.82 13.90 -10.04
C PHE A 68 6.78 12.45 -9.57
N TRP A 69 7.48 12.13 -8.48
CA TRP A 69 7.64 10.78 -7.94
C TRP A 69 7.18 10.77 -6.49
N GLY A 70 6.28 9.85 -6.13
CA GLY A 70 5.73 9.78 -4.78
C GLY A 70 5.10 8.42 -4.51
N ASP A 71 4.56 8.29 -3.31
CA ASP A 71 4.06 7.02 -2.76
C ASP A 71 2.63 7.20 -2.24
N THR A 72 1.75 6.29 -2.64
CA THR A 72 0.32 6.25 -2.29
C THR A 72 0.00 5.43 -1.05
N HIS A 73 0.97 4.69 -0.50
CA HIS A 73 0.74 3.54 0.38
C HIS A 73 1.88 3.36 1.40
N LEU A 74 2.18 4.40 2.18
CA LEU A 74 3.09 4.28 3.31
C LEU A 74 2.33 4.11 4.62
N HIS A 75 2.59 3.00 5.33
CA HIS A 75 2.19 2.84 6.74
C HIS A 75 3.30 3.31 7.69
N THR A 76 2.90 3.83 8.85
CA THR A 76 3.78 4.17 9.98
C THR A 76 3.58 3.17 11.13
N GLY A 77 4.13 3.48 12.31
CA GLY A 77 3.77 2.76 13.53
C GLY A 77 2.31 2.96 13.99
N LEU A 78 1.52 3.85 13.38
CA LEU A 78 0.09 3.99 13.69
C LEU A 78 -0.71 2.79 13.16
N SER A 79 -0.38 2.25 11.98
CA SER A 79 -1.02 1.04 11.47
C SER A 79 -0.71 -0.17 12.35
N MET A 80 -1.75 -0.96 12.64
CA MET A 80 -1.64 -2.14 13.48
C MET A 80 -0.74 -3.23 12.87
N ASP A 81 -0.79 -3.46 11.55
CA ASP A 81 -0.02 -4.52 10.90
C ASP A 81 1.47 -4.14 10.78
N ALA A 82 1.77 -2.94 10.32
CA ALA A 82 3.13 -2.41 10.22
C ALA A 82 3.80 -2.42 11.60
N GLY A 83 3.07 -2.00 12.64
CA GLY A 83 3.51 -2.13 14.04
C GLY A 83 3.86 -3.57 14.42
N LEU A 84 3.00 -4.55 14.12
CA LEU A 84 3.27 -5.96 14.38
C LEU A 84 4.47 -6.52 13.58
N PHE A 85 4.68 -6.05 12.35
CA PHE A 85 5.83 -6.41 11.50
C PHE A 85 7.11 -5.60 11.79
N GLY A 86 7.08 -4.66 12.74
CA GLY A 86 8.28 -3.99 13.27
C GLY A 86 8.43 -2.51 12.93
N ALA A 87 7.47 -1.86 12.26
CA ALA A 87 7.47 -0.41 12.09
C ALA A 87 7.36 0.32 13.43
N ARG A 88 8.24 1.30 13.68
CA ARG A 88 8.25 2.12 14.91
C ARG A 88 8.32 3.63 14.63
N LEU A 89 8.61 4.01 13.39
CA LEU A 89 8.70 5.39 12.93
C LEU A 89 7.30 6.01 12.91
N GLY A 90 7.20 7.29 13.28
CA GLY A 90 5.95 8.05 13.25
C GLY A 90 5.74 8.83 11.95
N LEU A 91 4.62 9.57 11.90
CA LEU A 91 4.25 10.48 10.81
C LEU A 91 5.39 11.42 10.41
N GLU A 92 6.07 12.01 11.40
CA GLU A 92 7.12 13.00 11.17
C GLU A 92 8.36 12.36 10.53
N ASP A 93 8.80 11.20 11.01
CA ASP A 93 9.92 10.46 10.40
C ASP A 93 9.60 9.99 8.97
N ALA A 94 8.34 9.60 8.70
CA ALA A 94 7.90 9.23 7.36
C ALA A 94 7.99 10.40 6.37
N TYR A 95 7.47 11.57 6.72
CA TYR A 95 7.59 12.76 5.87
C TYR A 95 9.05 13.23 5.72
N ARG A 96 9.84 13.19 6.79
CA ARG A 96 11.29 13.53 6.75
C ARG A 96 12.05 12.60 5.81
N PHE A 97 11.82 11.28 5.91
CA PHE A 97 12.45 10.28 5.03
C PHE A 97 12.03 10.44 3.57
N ALA A 98 10.73 10.67 3.30
CA ALA A 98 10.22 10.94 1.96
C ALA A 98 10.84 12.21 1.34
N ARG A 99 11.01 13.28 2.13
CA ARG A 99 11.73 14.50 1.74
C ARG A 99 13.25 14.31 1.58
N GLY A 100 13.75 13.09 1.80
CA GLY A 100 15.16 12.74 1.65
C GLY A 100 16.06 13.27 2.76
N GLU A 101 15.53 13.46 3.97
CA GLU A 101 16.31 13.57 5.19
C GLU A 101 16.83 12.20 5.65
N GLU A 102 17.77 12.19 6.60
CA GLU A 102 18.18 10.96 7.29
C GLU A 102 17.28 10.72 8.52
N VAL A 103 16.87 9.47 8.70
CA VAL A 103 16.10 8.98 9.85
C VAL A 103 16.73 7.70 10.40
N MET A 104 16.40 7.33 11.64
CA MET A 104 16.80 6.05 12.21
C MET A 104 15.71 5.02 11.94
N ALA A 105 16.00 3.98 11.14
CA ALA A 105 15.05 2.90 10.88
C ALA A 105 14.79 2.05 12.15
N SER A 106 13.66 1.31 12.20
CA SER A 106 13.32 0.44 13.34
C SER A 106 14.40 -0.58 13.72
N SER A 107 15.30 -0.92 12.78
CA SER A 107 16.45 -1.81 12.96
C SER A 107 17.66 -1.14 13.64
N GLY A 108 17.55 0.13 14.03
CA GLY A 108 18.65 0.92 14.61
C GLY A 108 19.74 1.27 13.60
N GLN A 109 19.40 1.34 12.31
CA GLN A 109 20.31 1.74 11.23
C GLN A 109 19.90 3.12 10.66
N PRO A 110 20.84 4.04 10.37
CA PRO A 110 20.53 5.27 9.66
C PRO A 110 20.07 4.94 8.23
N ALA A 111 19.00 5.59 7.79
CA ALA A 111 18.38 5.36 6.50
C ALA A 111 18.03 6.70 5.83
N ARG A 112 18.26 6.76 4.51
CA ARG A 112 17.95 7.91 3.66
C ARG A 112 17.58 7.44 2.25
N LEU A 113 16.55 8.03 1.64
CA LEU A 113 16.24 7.75 0.24
C LEU A 113 17.35 8.26 -0.69
N GLY A 114 17.77 7.44 -1.66
CA GLY A 114 18.73 7.84 -2.69
C GLY A 114 18.20 8.91 -3.65
N ARG A 115 16.87 9.10 -3.69
CA ARG A 115 16.16 10.21 -4.32
C ARG A 115 14.98 10.62 -3.43
N PRO A 116 14.83 11.90 -3.06
CA PRO A 116 13.61 12.39 -2.42
C PRO A 116 12.37 12.15 -3.29
N LEU A 117 11.23 11.94 -2.63
CA LEU A 117 9.91 12.01 -3.24
C LEU A 117 9.48 13.47 -3.38
N ASP A 118 8.69 13.73 -4.41
CA ASP A 118 7.97 14.98 -4.64
C ASP A 118 6.64 15.05 -3.85
N TRP A 119 6.09 13.90 -3.41
CA TRP A 119 4.87 13.83 -2.59
C TRP A 119 4.73 12.50 -1.81
N LEU A 120 3.88 12.48 -0.78
CA LEU A 120 3.57 11.29 0.03
C LEU A 120 2.10 11.27 0.51
N VAL A 121 1.44 10.12 0.37
CA VAL A 121 0.28 9.71 1.17
C VAL A 121 0.78 8.86 2.35
N ILE A 122 0.36 9.19 3.57
CA ILE A 122 0.43 8.23 4.68
C ILE A 122 -0.93 7.53 4.75
N ALA A 123 -0.94 6.22 4.53
CA ALA A 123 -2.12 5.38 4.46
C ALA A 123 -2.10 4.33 5.58
N ASP A 124 -2.04 4.78 6.83
CA ASP A 124 -2.23 3.88 7.99
C ASP A 124 -3.64 3.28 7.99
N HIS A 125 -3.79 2.03 8.45
CA HIS A 125 -5.12 1.37 8.55
C HIS A 125 -6.06 2.18 9.43
N SER A 126 -7.26 2.47 8.92
CA SER A 126 -8.34 3.10 9.69
C SER A 126 -8.78 2.23 10.86
N ASP A 127 -8.95 0.93 10.66
CA ASP A 127 -9.40 0.03 11.71
C ASP A 127 -8.33 -0.17 12.78
N GLY A 128 -8.58 0.36 13.98
CA GLY A 128 -7.64 0.30 15.09
C GLY A 128 -6.43 1.22 14.95
N MET A 129 -6.54 2.31 14.18
CA MET A 129 -5.47 3.31 14.03
C MET A 129 -4.88 3.72 15.38
N GLY A 130 -3.57 3.50 15.57
CA GLY A 130 -2.82 3.77 16.80
C GLY A 130 -2.99 2.76 17.95
N PHE A 131 -3.89 1.78 17.85
CA PHE A 131 -4.09 0.74 18.87
C PHE A 131 -2.81 -0.02 19.18
N PHE A 132 -2.01 -0.33 18.15
CA PHE A 132 -0.73 -1.03 18.32
C PHE A 132 0.24 -0.26 19.23
N ASN A 133 0.41 1.05 19.03
CA ASN A 133 1.33 1.84 19.85
C ASN A 133 0.89 1.88 21.32
N ALA A 134 -0.41 2.03 21.57
CA ALA A 134 -0.96 2.01 22.92
C ALA A 134 -0.82 0.63 23.58
N MET A 135 -1.03 -0.45 22.83
CA MET A 135 -0.84 -1.84 23.28
C MET A 135 0.64 -2.13 23.59
N ALA A 136 1.55 -1.71 22.71
CA ALA A 136 3.00 -1.86 22.87
C ALA A 136 3.56 -1.04 24.05
N ALA A 137 3.01 0.15 24.29
CA ALA A 137 3.30 0.97 25.47
C ALA A 137 2.68 0.42 26.77
N GLY A 138 1.89 -0.65 26.70
CA GLY A 138 1.26 -1.27 27.87
C GLY A 138 0.16 -0.42 28.51
N GLN A 139 -0.55 0.41 27.73
CA GLN A 139 -1.56 1.33 28.24
C GLN A 139 -2.60 0.61 29.13
N PRO A 140 -2.92 1.12 30.35
CA PRO A 140 -3.80 0.43 31.30
C PRO A 140 -5.16 0.03 30.72
N ASP A 141 -5.75 0.88 29.88
CA ASP A 141 -7.04 0.62 29.24
C ASP A 141 -7.00 -0.48 28.16
N ILE A 142 -5.82 -0.94 27.74
CA ILE A 142 -5.66 -2.11 26.88
C ILE A 142 -5.26 -3.34 27.71
N ILE A 143 -4.28 -3.19 28.62
CA ILE A 143 -3.77 -4.33 29.41
C ILE A 143 -4.70 -4.76 30.56
N LYS A 144 -5.80 -4.03 30.83
CA LYS A 144 -6.90 -4.52 31.68
C LYS A 144 -7.63 -5.71 31.04
N TYR A 145 -7.63 -5.85 29.72
CA TYR A 145 -8.25 -6.96 29.00
C TYR A 145 -7.29 -8.14 28.82
N LYS A 146 -7.81 -9.38 28.93
CA LYS A 146 -7.05 -10.62 28.72
C LYS A 146 -6.44 -10.76 27.31
N GLN A 147 -7.01 -10.07 26.33
CA GLN A 147 -6.50 -9.96 24.97
C GLN A 147 -5.29 -9.03 24.91
N GLY A 148 -5.49 -7.72 25.17
CA GLY A 148 -4.42 -6.72 25.18
C GLY A 148 -3.21 -7.10 26.05
N LYS A 149 -3.45 -7.65 27.24
CA LYS A 149 -2.37 -8.14 28.13
C LYS A 149 -1.57 -9.31 27.54
N ARG A 150 -2.21 -10.20 26.78
CA ARG A 150 -1.53 -11.33 26.11
C ARG A 150 -0.66 -10.82 24.96
N TRP A 151 -1.19 -9.91 24.14
CA TRP A 151 -0.48 -9.34 23.00
C TRP A 151 0.74 -8.52 23.45
N ALA A 152 0.56 -7.62 24.43
CA ALA A 152 1.64 -6.82 24.98
C ALA A 152 2.75 -7.68 25.60
N ALA A 153 2.40 -8.76 26.33
CA ALA A 153 3.38 -9.67 26.92
C ALA A 153 4.15 -10.51 25.87
N GLY A 154 3.50 -10.89 24.77
CA GLY A 154 4.16 -11.59 23.67
C GLY A 154 5.10 -10.67 22.89
N LEU A 155 4.65 -9.47 22.54
CA LEU A 155 5.43 -8.44 21.87
C LEU A 155 6.67 -8.04 22.69
N ALA A 156 6.50 -7.77 23.99
CA ALA A 156 7.60 -7.42 24.90
C ALA A 156 8.61 -8.55 25.12
N LYS A 157 8.22 -9.82 24.90
CA LYS A 157 9.12 -10.98 24.97
C LYS A 157 9.95 -11.17 23.68
N GLY A 158 9.48 -10.67 22.54
CA GLY A 158 10.16 -10.81 21.25
C GLY A 158 10.14 -12.24 20.69
N GLY A 159 10.83 -12.43 19.55
CA GLY A 159 10.96 -13.71 18.85
C GLY A 159 9.62 -14.38 18.56
N ASP A 160 9.59 -15.71 18.65
CA ASP A 160 8.40 -16.55 18.41
C ASP A 160 7.17 -16.12 19.24
N ALA A 161 7.37 -15.54 20.43
CA ALA A 161 6.28 -15.05 21.27
C ALA A 161 5.65 -13.75 20.72
N SER A 162 6.44 -12.91 20.05
CA SER A 162 5.93 -11.74 19.31
C SER A 162 5.24 -12.17 18.02
N VAL A 163 5.78 -13.15 17.30
CA VAL A 163 5.14 -13.72 16.10
C VAL A 163 3.79 -14.36 16.45
N ALA A 164 3.74 -15.17 17.49
CA ALA A 164 2.49 -15.77 17.98
C ALA A 164 1.47 -14.72 18.43
N ALA A 165 1.91 -13.65 19.10
CA ALA A 165 1.03 -12.54 19.48
C ALA A 165 0.49 -11.76 18.28
N ALA A 166 1.32 -11.53 17.25
CA ALA A 166 0.91 -10.89 16.01
C ALA A 166 -0.15 -11.71 15.26
N LEU A 167 0.10 -13.01 15.06
CA LEU A 167 -0.83 -13.92 14.41
C LEU A 167 -2.17 -14.03 15.16
N ASP A 168 -2.12 -14.12 16.49
CA ASP A 168 -3.31 -14.18 17.35
C ASP A 168 -4.11 -12.85 17.35
N LEU A 169 -3.45 -11.68 17.31
CA LEU A 169 -4.12 -10.39 17.13
C LEU A 169 -4.77 -10.27 15.75
N ILE A 170 -4.02 -10.52 14.66
CA ILE A 170 -4.54 -10.44 13.29
C ILE A 170 -5.72 -11.41 13.08
N THR A 171 -5.62 -12.64 13.61
CA THR A 171 -6.70 -13.64 13.56
C THR A 171 -7.91 -13.25 14.43
N THR A 172 -7.69 -12.56 15.55
CA THR A 172 -8.79 -12.04 16.39
C THR A 172 -9.48 -10.86 15.72
N PHE A 173 -8.73 -10.00 15.02
CA PHE A 173 -9.24 -8.87 14.24
C PHE A 173 -10.10 -9.34 13.06
N SER A 174 -9.55 -10.16 12.16
CA SER A 174 -10.25 -10.62 10.93
C SER A 174 -11.49 -11.49 11.17
N GLN A 175 -11.68 -11.95 12.41
CA GLN A 175 -12.87 -12.70 12.84
C GLN A 175 -13.88 -11.83 13.62
N GLY A 176 -13.65 -10.52 13.79
CA GLY A 176 -14.53 -9.63 14.55
C GLY A 176 -14.57 -9.94 16.05
N LYS A 177 -13.47 -10.48 16.61
CA LYS A 177 -13.42 -11.05 17.98
C LYS A 177 -12.61 -10.23 18.98
N ILE A 178 -12.10 -9.05 18.61
CA ILE A 178 -11.52 -8.15 19.61
C ILE A 178 -12.64 -7.66 20.53
N ASN A 179 -12.39 -7.56 21.83
CA ASN A 179 -13.35 -6.99 22.77
C ASN A 179 -13.72 -5.55 22.33
N PRO A 180 -15.02 -5.23 22.15
CA PRO A 180 -15.43 -3.94 21.60
C PRO A 180 -15.12 -2.78 22.54
N ASP A 181 -15.21 -2.98 23.86
CA ASP A 181 -14.91 -1.95 24.86
C ASP A 181 -13.43 -1.51 24.82
N MET A 182 -12.53 -2.43 24.47
CA MET A 182 -11.10 -2.19 24.27
C MET A 182 -10.80 -1.44 22.96
N MET A 183 -11.63 -1.63 21.93
CA MET A 183 -11.50 -0.94 20.64
C MET A 183 -12.28 0.36 20.56
N ALA A 184 -13.21 0.64 21.48
CA ALA A 184 -14.11 1.79 21.41
C ALA A 184 -13.39 3.14 21.29
N GLU A 185 -12.25 3.30 21.97
CA GLU A 185 -11.41 4.51 21.87
C GLU A 185 -10.53 4.54 20.60
N TYR A 186 -10.35 3.41 19.90
CA TYR A 186 -9.56 3.25 18.67
C TYR A 186 -10.45 2.98 17.44
N SER A 187 -11.69 3.47 17.51
CA SER A 187 -12.73 3.40 16.47
C SER A 187 -13.41 4.77 16.33
N PRO A 188 -14.06 5.07 15.19
CA PRO A 188 -14.85 6.29 15.00
C PRO A 188 -15.83 6.56 16.15
N GLY A 189 -15.77 7.76 16.72
CA GLY A 189 -16.53 8.16 17.91
C GLY A 189 -15.74 8.07 19.22
N GLY A 190 -14.65 7.30 19.26
CA GLY A 190 -13.67 7.33 20.34
C GLY A 190 -12.87 8.64 20.35
N LYS A 191 -12.57 9.18 21.54
CA LYS A 191 -11.82 10.46 21.64
C LYS A 191 -10.38 10.31 21.19
N THR A 192 -9.76 9.18 21.53
CA THR A 192 -8.39 8.83 21.16
C THR A 192 -8.27 8.69 19.65
N TYR A 193 -9.21 7.99 18.99
CA TYR A 193 -9.28 7.86 17.53
C TYR A 193 -9.36 9.21 16.82
N ASN A 194 -10.31 10.05 17.22
CA ASN A 194 -10.46 11.40 16.65
C ASN A 194 -9.15 12.20 16.82
N SER A 195 -8.54 12.16 18.02
CA SER A 195 -7.29 12.85 18.28
C SER A 195 -6.06 12.23 17.61
N ILE A 196 -6.13 10.99 17.12
CA ILE A 196 -5.09 10.41 16.25
C ILE A 196 -5.30 10.93 14.82
N TRP A 197 -6.53 10.99 14.31
CA TRP A 197 -6.82 11.58 13.00
C TRP A 197 -6.44 13.05 12.92
N GLU A 198 -6.78 13.85 13.93
CA GLU A 198 -6.32 15.24 14.08
C GLU A 198 -4.79 15.34 13.91
N LYS A 199 -4.01 14.42 14.51
CA LYS A 199 -2.55 14.39 14.38
C LYS A 199 -2.05 13.95 13.01
N VAL A 200 -2.79 13.11 12.29
CA VAL A 200 -2.48 12.74 10.88
C VAL A 200 -2.67 13.96 9.98
N VAL A 201 -3.82 14.63 10.11
CA VAL A 201 -4.15 15.87 9.38
C VAL A 201 -3.13 16.97 9.70
N ASP A 202 -2.89 17.27 10.97
CA ASP A 202 -1.92 18.28 11.40
C ASP A 202 -0.49 17.95 10.92
N ALA A 203 -0.12 16.66 10.84
CA ALA A 203 1.21 16.26 10.37
C ALA A 203 1.36 16.46 8.87
N ALA A 204 0.32 16.19 8.07
CA ALA A 204 0.33 16.54 6.65
C ALA A 204 0.57 18.06 6.49
N GLU A 205 -0.26 18.91 7.11
CA GLU A 205 -0.12 20.37 7.04
C GLU A 205 1.26 20.87 7.47
N ARG A 206 1.85 20.32 8.55
CA ARG A 206 3.19 20.71 9.03
C ARG A 206 4.32 20.36 8.05
N PHE A 207 4.14 19.34 7.21
CA PHE A 207 5.18 18.86 6.29
C PHE A 207 4.93 19.22 4.82
N ASN A 208 3.75 19.75 4.48
CA ASN A 208 3.42 20.29 3.17
C ASN A 208 4.33 21.50 2.85
N ASP A 209 5.05 21.44 1.73
CA ASP A 209 5.92 22.51 1.25
C ASP A 209 5.59 22.82 -0.22
N PRO A 210 4.51 23.59 -0.49
CA PRO A 210 3.94 23.75 -1.82
C PRO A 210 4.97 24.14 -2.90
N GLY A 211 5.07 23.29 -3.93
CA GLY A 211 6.03 23.44 -5.03
C GLY A 211 7.38 22.73 -4.82
N LYS A 212 7.67 22.23 -3.62
CA LYS A 212 8.82 21.35 -3.30
C LYS A 212 8.42 19.94 -2.88
N PHE A 213 7.43 19.80 -2.00
CA PHE A 213 6.92 18.53 -1.50
C PHE A 213 5.44 18.66 -1.15
N THR A 214 4.59 17.76 -1.63
CA THR A 214 3.15 17.75 -1.31
C THR A 214 2.79 16.58 -0.41
N THR A 215 2.16 16.88 0.73
CA THR A 215 1.49 15.86 1.54
C THR A 215 0.07 15.65 1.03
N ILE A 216 -0.38 14.40 0.99
CA ILE A 216 -1.78 14.06 0.69
C ILE A 216 -2.36 13.39 1.92
N ILE A 217 -3.47 13.93 2.43
CA ILE A 217 -4.17 13.38 3.60
C ILE A 217 -4.93 12.12 3.16
N GLY A 218 -4.78 11.02 3.91
CA GLY A 218 -5.36 9.73 3.54
C GLY A 218 -5.33 8.69 4.65
N PHE A 219 -5.83 7.50 4.34
CA PHE A 219 -5.88 6.32 5.21
C PHE A 219 -6.10 5.05 4.37
N GLU A 220 -5.78 3.86 4.88
CA GLU A 220 -6.22 2.60 4.26
C GLU A 220 -7.52 2.11 4.92
N TRP A 221 -8.54 1.81 4.10
CA TRP A 221 -9.75 1.09 4.50
C TRP A 221 -9.55 -0.41 4.23
N THR A 222 -9.66 -1.23 5.27
CA THR A 222 -8.99 -2.55 5.32
C THR A 222 -9.99 -3.71 5.39
N SER A 223 -10.90 -3.83 4.40
CA SER A 223 -11.99 -4.83 4.46
C SER A 223 -11.46 -6.27 4.33
N LEU A 224 -11.86 -7.15 5.26
CA LEU A 224 -11.39 -8.54 5.40
C LEU A 224 -12.58 -9.51 5.47
N VAL A 225 -13.23 -9.77 4.34
CA VAL A 225 -14.44 -10.61 4.27
C VAL A 225 -14.06 -12.08 4.42
N ALA A 226 -14.21 -12.61 5.64
CA ALA A 226 -13.78 -13.96 6.01
C ALA A 226 -12.29 -14.25 5.71
N GLY A 227 -11.45 -13.20 5.77
CA GLY A 227 -10.02 -13.23 5.44
C GLY A 227 -9.67 -12.86 4.00
N ASN A 228 -10.65 -12.77 3.08
CA ASN A 228 -10.44 -12.29 1.72
C ASN A 228 -10.38 -10.75 1.74
N ASN A 229 -9.36 -10.16 1.12
CA ASN A 229 -9.10 -8.74 1.25
C ASN A 229 -9.87 -7.87 0.22
N LEU A 230 -10.31 -6.70 0.68
CA LEU A 230 -10.86 -5.61 -0.12
C LEU A 230 -10.28 -4.29 0.41
N HIS A 231 -8.97 -4.12 0.31
CA HIS A 231 -8.31 -2.93 0.82
C HIS A 231 -8.45 -1.75 -0.16
N ARG A 232 -8.47 -0.51 0.35
CA ARG A 232 -8.38 0.74 -0.45
C ARG A 232 -7.62 1.83 0.29
N ASN A 233 -6.64 2.45 -0.37
CA ASN A 233 -6.07 3.72 0.10
C ASN A 233 -7.01 4.87 -0.32
N VAL A 234 -7.60 5.55 0.66
CA VAL A 234 -8.44 6.74 0.47
C VAL A 234 -7.57 7.99 0.49
N LEU A 235 -7.65 8.80 -0.56
CA LEU A 235 -6.89 10.03 -0.72
C LEU A 235 -7.86 11.22 -0.78
N PHE A 236 -7.68 12.20 0.10
CA PHE A 236 -8.34 13.50 0.02
C PHE A 236 -7.50 14.45 -0.84
N ARG A 237 -8.15 15.15 -1.76
CA ARG A 237 -7.52 16.14 -2.67
C ARG A 237 -7.74 17.57 -2.16
N ASP A 238 -7.74 17.72 -0.84
CA ASP A 238 -8.01 18.95 -0.10
C ASP A 238 -7.13 18.99 1.15
N ASP A 239 -6.99 20.19 1.71
CA ASP A 239 -6.22 20.46 2.92
C ASP A 239 -7.05 20.18 4.19
N ALA A 240 -6.47 20.42 5.37
CA ALA A 240 -7.08 20.16 6.68
C ALA A 240 -8.45 20.82 6.90
N ASP A 241 -8.74 21.95 6.24
CA ASP A 241 -10.01 22.68 6.37
C ASP A 241 -11.24 21.84 5.94
N LYS A 242 -11.03 20.84 5.07
CA LYS A 242 -12.05 19.85 4.67
C LYS A 242 -11.77 18.46 5.20
N ALA A 243 -10.54 17.95 5.08
CA ALA A 243 -10.21 16.59 5.47
C ALA A 243 -10.37 16.35 6.99
N GLY A 244 -10.14 17.38 7.81
CA GLY A 244 -10.40 17.37 9.25
C GLY A 244 -11.88 17.41 9.63
N GLN A 245 -12.81 17.64 8.69
CA GLN A 245 -14.25 17.62 8.96
C GLN A 245 -14.85 16.21 9.02
N VAL A 246 -14.10 15.18 8.62
CA VAL A 246 -14.48 13.76 8.70
C VAL A 246 -13.46 12.99 9.52
N VAL A 247 -13.80 11.76 9.90
CA VAL A 247 -12.86 10.78 10.46
C VAL A 247 -12.84 9.54 9.57
N PRO A 248 -11.71 8.80 9.47
CA PRO A 248 -11.59 7.68 8.54
C PRO A 248 -12.69 6.63 8.73
N PHE A 249 -13.33 6.25 7.63
CA PHE A 249 -14.32 5.18 7.61
C PHE A 249 -13.65 3.85 7.89
N THR A 250 -14.28 3.01 8.71
CA THR A 250 -13.76 1.72 9.15
C THR A 250 -14.57 0.56 8.58
N THR A 251 -14.18 -0.68 8.92
CA THR A 251 -14.84 -1.91 8.48
C THR A 251 -15.69 -2.57 9.55
N GLN A 252 -15.41 -2.27 10.83
CA GLN A 252 -16.15 -2.85 11.96
C GLN A 252 -17.45 -2.09 12.28
N ALA A 253 -18.55 -2.85 12.37
CA ALA A 253 -19.83 -2.38 12.88
C ALA A 253 -19.70 -1.90 14.36
N PRO A 254 -20.52 -0.93 14.82
CA PRO A 254 -21.72 -0.39 14.17
C PRO A 254 -21.49 0.84 13.28
N VAL A 255 -20.27 1.36 13.16
CA VAL A 255 -20.00 2.60 12.40
C VAL A 255 -19.40 2.31 11.02
N GLY A 256 -18.55 1.29 10.92
CA GLY A 256 -17.94 0.85 9.67
C GLY A 256 -18.72 -0.23 8.94
N SER A 257 -18.32 -0.50 7.70
CA SER A 257 -18.85 -1.57 6.85
C SER A 257 -17.75 -2.21 6.01
N THR A 258 -17.98 -3.46 5.58
CA THR A 258 -17.09 -4.19 4.66
C THR A 258 -17.48 -4.04 3.19
N ASP A 259 -18.62 -3.38 2.89
CA ASP A 259 -19.07 -3.16 1.52
C ASP A 259 -18.37 -1.94 0.90
N PRO A 260 -17.66 -2.08 -0.24
CA PRO A 260 -17.09 -0.92 -0.92
C PRO A 260 -18.17 0.08 -1.38
N LEU A 261 -19.44 -0.31 -1.54
CA LEU A 261 -20.52 0.64 -1.81
C LEU A 261 -20.79 1.58 -0.62
N ASP A 262 -20.59 1.13 0.62
CA ASP A 262 -20.72 1.98 1.80
C ASP A 262 -19.51 2.92 1.94
N LEU A 263 -18.30 2.46 1.59
CA LEU A 263 -17.13 3.33 1.43
C LEU A 263 -17.38 4.41 0.37
N TYR A 264 -17.93 4.03 -0.79
CA TYR A 264 -18.29 4.98 -1.86
C TYR A 264 -19.36 5.97 -1.41
N GLN A 265 -20.29 5.57 -0.53
CA GLN A 265 -21.27 6.48 0.07
C GLN A 265 -20.59 7.47 1.02
N TYR A 266 -19.65 7.02 1.85
CA TYR A 266 -18.83 7.91 2.70
C TYR A 266 -18.03 8.94 1.87
N LEU A 267 -17.45 8.55 0.74
CA LEU A 267 -16.77 9.49 -0.17
C LEU A 267 -17.75 10.48 -0.81
N GLU A 268 -18.94 10.03 -1.20
CA GLU A 268 -19.99 10.88 -1.76
C GLU A 268 -20.50 11.91 -0.74
N ASP A 269 -20.60 11.50 0.52
CA ASP A 269 -21.07 12.36 1.61
C ASP A 269 -19.96 13.30 2.13
N TYR A 270 -18.68 12.93 2.00
CA TYR A 270 -17.55 13.87 2.14
C TYR A 270 -17.63 14.99 1.10
N GLU A 271 -17.80 14.68 -0.19
CA GLU A 271 -17.91 15.70 -1.24
C GLU A 271 -19.12 16.62 -1.01
N LYS A 272 -20.29 16.06 -0.65
CA LYS A 272 -21.51 16.84 -0.32
C LYS A 272 -21.31 17.75 0.90
N LYS A 273 -20.65 17.26 1.94
CA LYS A 273 -20.48 17.99 3.22
C LYS A 273 -19.49 19.14 3.08
N THR A 274 -18.39 18.92 2.37
CA THR A 274 -17.22 19.81 2.42
C THR A 274 -17.00 20.62 1.14
N GLY A 275 -17.59 20.21 0.01
CA GLY A 275 -17.15 20.71 -1.31
C GLY A 275 -15.71 20.30 -1.65
N GLY A 276 -15.21 19.23 -1.02
CA GLY A 276 -13.95 18.59 -1.30
C GLY A 276 -14.02 17.61 -2.47
N LYS A 277 -12.92 16.89 -2.69
CA LYS A 277 -12.80 15.77 -3.63
C LYS A 277 -11.97 14.64 -3.03
N ALA A 278 -12.42 13.41 -3.20
CA ALA A 278 -11.69 12.24 -2.73
C ALA A 278 -11.68 11.13 -3.79
N LEU A 279 -10.74 10.20 -3.67
CA LEU A 279 -10.72 8.96 -4.45
C LEU A 279 -10.23 7.80 -3.59
N ALA A 280 -10.46 6.58 -4.07
CA ALA A 280 -9.95 5.34 -3.51
C ALA A 280 -9.02 4.65 -4.51
N LEU A 281 -7.95 4.05 -4.01
CA LEU A 281 -7.02 3.22 -4.78
C LEU A 281 -7.14 1.79 -4.30
N ALA A 282 -7.74 0.90 -5.09
CA ALA A 282 -7.72 -0.52 -4.78
C ALA A 282 -6.32 -1.09 -4.98
N HIS A 283 -6.00 -2.14 -4.22
CA HIS A 283 -4.67 -2.74 -4.22
C HIS A 283 -4.69 -4.14 -3.63
N ASN A 284 -3.59 -4.88 -3.81
CA ASN A 284 -3.39 -6.20 -3.20
C ASN A 284 -4.52 -7.20 -3.51
N GLY A 285 -5.05 -7.19 -4.75
CA GLY A 285 -6.16 -8.05 -5.18
C GLY A 285 -5.83 -9.55 -5.22
N ASN A 286 -4.55 -9.91 -5.17
CA ASN A 286 -4.05 -11.28 -5.02
C ASN A 286 -4.57 -11.99 -3.75
N LEU A 287 -4.84 -11.27 -2.65
CA LEU A 287 -5.42 -11.83 -1.42
C LEU A 287 -6.96 -11.72 -1.36
N SER A 288 -7.60 -11.28 -2.45
CA SER A 288 -9.06 -11.06 -2.49
C SER A 288 -9.85 -12.32 -2.86
N ASN A 289 -9.18 -13.39 -3.31
CA ASN A 289 -9.83 -14.60 -3.82
C ASN A 289 -10.94 -14.27 -4.87
N GLY A 290 -10.59 -13.36 -5.79
CA GLY A 290 -11.43 -12.90 -6.90
C GLY A 290 -12.36 -11.71 -6.60
N ILE A 291 -12.67 -11.41 -5.34
CA ILE A 291 -13.72 -10.42 -5.01
C ILE A 291 -13.33 -8.97 -5.29
N MET A 292 -12.05 -8.70 -5.60
CA MET A 292 -11.55 -7.39 -6.06
C MET A 292 -11.93 -7.05 -7.51
N PHE A 293 -12.09 -8.06 -8.37
CA PHE A 293 -12.39 -7.91 -9.79
C PHE A 293 -13.56 -8.81 -10.21
N PRO A 294 -14.75 -8.64 -9.58
CA PRO A 294 -15.87 -9.53 -9.81
C PRO A 294 -16.35 -9.46 -11.27
N VAL A 295 -16.75 -10.61 -11.81
CA VAL A 295 -17.29 -10.76 -13.18
C VAL A 295 -18.81 -11.04 -13.19
N ASP A 296 -19.30 -11.85 -12.24
CA ASP A 296 -20.75 -12.20 -12.15
C ASP A 296 -21.48 -11.48 -11.02
N LYS A 297 -20.83 -11.35 -9.85
CA LYS A 297 -21.44 -10.99 -8.58
C LYS A 297 -20.52 -10.15 -7.71
N GLN A 298 -21.11 -9.18 -7.04
CA GLN A 298 -20.50 -8.48 -5.90
C GLN A 298 -20.19 -9.49 -4.77
N TYR A 299 -19.29 -9.15 -3.86
CA TYR A 299 -18.91 -10.05 -2.74
C TYR A 299 -20.10 -10.45 -1.84
N THR A 300 -21.15 -9.62 -1.78
CA THR A 300 -22.43 -9.89 -1.09
C THR A 300 -23.29 -10.97 -1.76
N GLY A 301 -22.90 -11.46 -2.94
CA GLY A 301 -23.69 -12.37 -3.76
C GLY A 301 -24.76 -11.69 -4.62
N ARG A 302 -24.97 -10.37 -4.48
CA ARG A 302 -25.72 -9.56 -5.45
C ARG A 302 -25.09 -9.71 -6.84
N LYS A 303 -25.88 -9.74 -7.91
CA LYS A 303 -25.34 -9.62 -9.28
C LYS A 303 -24.62 -8.29 -9.44
N LEU A 304 -23.69 -8.20 -10.39
CA LEU A 304 -23.23 -6.90 -10.85
C LEU A 304 -24.36 -6.17 -11.59
N ASP A 305 -24.42 -4.86 -11.39
CA ASP A 305 -25.40 -3.93 -11.92
C ASP A 305 -24.71 -2.61 -12.31
N ALA A 306 -25.47 -1.69 -12.92
CA ALA A 306 -24.93 -0.41 -13.37
C ALA A 306 -24.41 0.45 -12.20
N ASP A 307 -25.13 0.50 -11.07
CA ASP A 307 -24.73 1.31 -9.90
C ASP A 307 -23.37 0.90 -9.35
N TYR A 308 -23.10 -0.41 -9.19
CA TYR A 308 -21.79 -0.88 -8.75
C TYR A 308 -20.67 -0.48 -9.73
N VAL A 309 -20.90 -0.64 -11.03
CA VAL A 309 -19.89 -0.32 -12.07
C VAL A 309 -19.65 1.18 -12.16
N GLU A 310 -20.71 2.00 -12.14
CA GLU A 310 -20.63 3.47 -12.21
C GLU A 310 -19.99 4.06 -10.94
N LYS A 311 -20.38 3.61 -9.74
CA LYS A 311 -19.74 4.03 -8.49
C LYS A 311 -18.26 3.61 -8.44
N ARG A 312 -17.92 2.38 -8.85
CA ARG A 312 -16.52 1.95 -8.94
C ARG A 312 -15.73 2.80 -9.95
N ALA A 313 -16.27 3.05 -11.13
CA ALA A 313 -15.61 3.88 -12.15
C ALA A 313 -15.43 5.35 -11.73
N ARG A 314 -16.28 5.88 -10.84
CA ARG A 314 -16.11 7.20 -10.22
C ARG A 314 -15.00 7.21 -9.16
N TRP A 315 -15.05 6.28 -8.22
CA TRP A 315 -14.25 6.35 -6.99
C TRP A 315 -12.93 5.58 -7.04
N GLU A 316 -12.88 4.48 -7.80
CA GLU A 316 -11.81 3.48 -7.77
C GLU A 316 -11.31 3.20 -9.21
N TRP A 317 -10.90 4.26 -9.89
CA TRP A 317 -10.43 4.23 -11.29
C TRP A 317 -8.94 3.93 -11.46
N MET A 318 -8.22 3.74 -10.35
CA MET A 318 -6.80 3.38 -10.30
C MET A 318 -6.58 2.18 -9.37
N TYR A 319 -5.58 1.37 -9.70
CA TYR A 319 -5.21 0.17 -8.97
C TYR A 319 -3.68 0.09 -8.79
N GLU A 320 -3.23 -0.20 -7.57
CA GLU A 320 -1.82 -0.47 -7.25
C GLU A 320 -1.52 -1.96 -7.49
N ILE A 321 -0.63 -2.20 -8.46
CA ILE A 321 -0.24 -3.55 -8.89
C ILE A 321 0.88 -4.13 -8.00
N THR A 322 1.73 -3.30 -7.41
CA THR A 322 2.93 -3.72 -6.66
C THR A 322 2.99 -2.97 -5.33
N GLN A 323 3.22 -3.70 -4.24
CA GLN A 323 3.47 -3.13 -2.91
C GLN A 323 4.44 -3.99 -2.10
N ILE A 324 4.88 -3.51 -0.93
CA ILE A 324 5.91 -4.18 -0.12
C ILE A 324 5.52 -5.59 0.35
N LYS A 325 4.22 -5.89 0.49
CA LYS A 325 3.71 -7.21 0.87
C LYS A 325 3.57 -8.18 -0.33
N GLY A 326 3.75 -7.72 -1.57
CA GLY A 326 3.76 -8.53 -2.80
C GLY A 326 3.03 -7.90 -3.99
N ASP A 327 3.08 -8.58 -5.15
CA ASP A 327 2.42 -8.14 -6.38
C ASP A 327 0.98 -8.67 -6.51
N GLY A 328 0.07 -7.77 -6.87
CA GLY A 328 -1.36 -7.96 -7.03
C GLY A 328 -1.82 -8.09 -8.49
N GLU A 329 -1.06 -8.75 -9.36
CA GLU A 329 -1.50 -9.00 -10.74
C GLU A 329 -2.78 -9.85 -10.80
N ALA A 330 -3.62 -9.60 -11.82
CA ALA A 330 -4.85 -10.36 -12.04
C ALA A 330 -4.54 -11.72 -12.69
N HIS A 331 -4.72 -12.81 -11.94
CA HIS A 331 -4.52 -14.16 -12.44
C HIS A 331 -5.81 -14.71 -13.09
N PRO A 332 -5.82 -15.17 -14.37
CA PRO A 332 -7.06 -15.51 -15.10
C PRO A 332 -7.94 -16.67 -14.58
N LEU A 333 -7.68 -17.20 -13.38
CA LEU A 333 -8.49 -18.21 -12.68
C LEU A 333 -9.04 -17.70 -11.33
N LEU A 334 -8.83 -16.42 -11.00
CA LEU A 334 -9.26 -15.73 -9.79
C LEU A 334 -10.07 -14.48 -10.15
#